data_AF-A0A357F1S3-F1
#
_entry.id   AF-A0A357F1S3-F1
#
_cell.length_a   1.000
_cell.length_b   1.000
_cell.length_c   1.000
_cell.angle_alpha   90.00
_cell.angle_beta   90.00
_cell.angle_gamma   90.00
#
_symmetry.space_group_name_H-M   'P 1'
#
loop_
_entity.id
_entity.type
_entity.pdbx_description
1 polymer ?
#
loop_
_entity_poly.entity_id
_entity_poly.type
_entity_poly.pdbx_seq_one_letter_code
_entity_poly.pdbx_strand_id
1 'polypeptide(L)'
;RIRESRTLLQIAAIGTVADVMDLSGENRAIVALGISDLRNSENIGLRALMETAGCSADMTSAHIAYRIGPRINAAGRMDAAGTVVKLFEAEDYPTARNLAETLDSLNRQRQAVQQEITDSALREAVDSSNRHFVVVSGEAWHRGVLGLAASRVADRLNRPAIA
;
A
#
# COMPACT_ATOMS: atom_id res chain seq x y z
N ARG A 1 26.60 11.34 0.44
CA ARG A 1 25.91 12.67 0.36
C ARG A 1 24.96 12.79 -0.82
N ILE A 2 25.39 12.95 -2.09
CA ILE A 2 24.43 13.16 -3.22
C ILE A 2 23.57 11.92 -3.52
N ARG A 3 24.16 10.72 -3.48
CA ARG A 3 23.44 9.45 -3.73
C ARG A 3 22.40 9.15 -2.66
N GLU A 4 22.78 9.24 -1.38
CA GLU A 4 21.84 9.10 -0.25
C GLU A 4 20.67 10.10 -0.35
N SER A 5 20.94 11.34 -0.75
CA SER A 5 19.90 12.36 -0.93
C SER A 5 18.87 11.97 -2.00
N ARG A 6 19.28 11.30 -3.08
CA ARG A 6 18.36 10.84 -4.14
C ARG A 6 17.51 9.66 -3.67
N THR A 7 18.11 8.69 -2.99
CA THR A 7 17.37 7.56 -2.41
C THR A 7 16.32 8.04 -1.41
N LEU A 8 16.66 8.99 -0.55
CA LEU A 8 15.72 9.58 0.40
C LEU A 8 14.56 10.31 -0.31
N LEU A 9 14.84 11.00 -1.42
CA LEU A 9 13.80 11.66 -2.21
C LEU A 9 12.83 10.67 -2.87
N GLN A 10 13.33 9.54 -3.36
CA GLN A 10 12.49 8.45 -3.90
C GLN A 10 11.58 7.86 -2.83
N ILE A 11 12.12 7.59 -1.64
CA ILE A 11 11.35 7.07 -0.50
C ILE A 11 10.31 8.11 -0.05
N ALA A 12 10.69 9.38 0.02
CA ALA A 12 9.77 10.48 0.34
C ALA A 12 8.62 10.55 -0.68
N ALA A 13 8.91 10.48 -1.99
CA ALA A 13 7.88 10.46 -3.03
C ALA A 13 6.93 9.26 -2.90
N ILE A 14 7.46 8.07 -2.57
CA ILE A 14 6.63 6.89 -2.31
C ILE A 14 5.70 7.14 -1.12
N GLY A 15 6.23 7.65 -0.01
CA GLY A 15 5.46 7.99 1.19
C GLY A 15 4.37 9.02 0.90
N THR A 16 4.71 10.13 0.24
CA THR A 16 3.76 11.20 -0.11
C THR A 16 2.58 10.67 -0.93
N VAL A 17 2.85 9.81 -1.92
CA VAL A 17 1.78 9.23 -2.74
C VAL A 17 1.00 8.15 -1.98
N ALA A 18 1.69 7.32 -1.18
CA ALA A 18 1.06 6.26 -0.41
C ALA A 18 0.11 6.79 0.69
N ASP A 19 0.39 7.98 1.22
CA ASP A 19 -0.45 8.71 2.17
C ASP A 19 -1.58 9.53 1.51
N VAL A 20 -1.74 9.42 0.18
CA VAL A 20 -2.81 10.10 -0.57
C VAL A 20 -2.78 11.62 -0.35
N MET A 21 -1.58 12.18 -0.25
CA MET A 21 -1.39 13.63 -0.06
C MET A 21 -1.80 14.40 -1.31
N ASP A 22 -2.28 15.64 -1.13
CA ASP A 22 -2.55 16.54 -2.25
C ASP A 22 -1.25 16.83 -3.03
N LEU A 23 -1.25 16.54 -4.33
CA LEU A 23 -0.09 16.70 -5.21
C LEU A 23 -0.03 18.12 -5.79
N SER A 24 -0.01 19.09 -4.88
CA SER A 24 0.21 20.51 -5.14
C SER A 24 1.49 20.99 -4.46
N GLY A 25 1.96 22.19 -4.82
CA GLY A 25 3.13 22.84 -4.20
C GLY A 25 4.35 21.92 -4.01
N GLU A 26 4.78 21.77 -2.76
CA GLU A 26 5.97 21.01 -2.35
C GLU A 26 5.79 19.50 -2.56
N ASN A 27 4.60 18.94 -2.25
CA ASN A 27 4.30 17.54 -2.49
C ASN A 27 4.43 17.19 -3.97
N ARG A 28 3.94 18.08 -4.85
CA ARG A 28 4.12 17.91 -6.30
C ARG A 28 5.59 17.89 -6.70
N ALA A 29 6.40 18.78 -6.14
CA ALA A 29 7.83 18.85 -6.43
C ALA A 29 8.56 17.58 -5.96
N ILE A 30 8.30 17.14 -4.73
CA ILE A 30 8.86 15.90 -4.16
C ILE A 30 8.52 14.70 -5.03
N VAL A 31 7.25 14.53 -5.39
CA VAL A 31 6.78 13.38 -6.16
C VAL A 31 7.31 13.42 -7.59
N ALA A 32 7.32 14.58 -8.25
CA ALA A 32 7.85 14.71 -9.61
C ALA A 32 9.34 14.37 -9.69
N LEU A 33 10.15 14.91 -8.77
CA LEU A 33 11.58 14.65 -8.73
C LEU A 33 11.88 13.20 -8.31
N GLY A 34 11.17 12.68 -7.31
CA GLY A 34 11.34 11.29 -6.86
C GLY A 34 10.97 10.27 -7.92
N ILE A 35 9.89 10.49 -8.68
CA ILE A 35 9.51 9.62 -9.81
C ILE A 35 10.58 9.67 -10.92
N SER A 36 11.10 10.85 -11.24
CA SER A 36 12.18 10.98 -12.23
C SER A 36 13.42 10.16 -11.82
N ASP A 37 13.74 10.14 -10.53
CA ASP A 37 14.88 9.40 -10.00
C ASP A 37 14.61 7.90 -9.85
N LEU A 38 13.35 7.46 -9.65
CA LEU A 38 13.00 6.04 -9.47
C LEU A 38 13.46 5.15 -10.63
N ARG A 39 13.42 5.68 -11.87
CA ARG A 39 13.84 4.95 -13.08
C ARG A 39 15.26 4.41 -13.00
N ASN A 40 16.15 5.15 -12.35
CA ASN A 40 17.58 4.84 -12.24
C ASN A 40 17.98 4.61 -10.77
N SER A 41 17.06 4.10 -9.94
CA SER A 41 17.35 3.87 -8.54
C SER A 41 18.55 2.95 -8.36
N GLU A 42 19.50 3.35 -7.51
CA GLU A 42 20.62 2.50 -7.08
C GLU A 42 20.23 1.60 -5.89
N ASN A 43 19.08 1.85 -5.23
CA ASN A 43 18.64 1.04 -4.10
C ASN A 43 18.12 -0.32 -4.59
N ILE A 44 18.83 -1.38 -4.22
CA ILE A 44 18.59 -2.76 -4.65
C ILE A 44 17.19 -3.23 -4.21
N GLY A 45 16.79 -2.92 -2.97
CA GLY A 45 15.46 -3.20 -2.44
C GLY A 45 14.33 -2.58 -3.25
N LEU A 46 14.46 -1.30 -3.58
CA LEU A 46 13.47 -0.56 -4.35
C LEU A 46 13.33 -1.11 -5.76
N ARG A 47 14.47 -1.45 -6.40
CA ARG A 47 14.47 -2.10 -7.73
C ARG A 47 13.75 -3.45 -7.69
N ALA A 48 14.08 -4.30 -6.71
CA ALA A 48 13.44 -5.60 -6.54
C ALA A 48 11.93 -5.46 -6.32
N LEU A 49 11.50 -4.50 -5.49
CA LEU A 49 10.08 -4.22 -5.25
C LEU A 49 9.37 -3.74 -6.51
N MET A 50 9.97 -2.84 -7.28
CA MET A 50 9.42 -2.37 -8.55
C MET A 50 9.24 -3.51 -9.55
N GLU A 51 10.23 -4.39 -9.66
CA GLU A 51 10.17 -5.57 -10.52
C GLU A 51 9.05 -6.53 -10.07
N THR A 52 9.00 -6.89 -8.78
CA THR A 52 7.92 -7.75 -8.23
C THR A 52 6.55 -7.12 -8.43
N ALA A 53 6.45 -5.79 -8.35
CA ALA A 53 5.23 -5.05 -8.56
C ALA A 53 4.83 -4.91 -10.04
N GLY A 54 5.61 -5.45 -10.97
CA GLY A 54 5.37 -5.34 -12.42
C GLY A 54 5.47 -3.91 -12.92
N CYS A 55 6.29 -3.08 -12.27
CA CYS A 55 6.53 -1.69 -12.69
C CYS A 55 7.65 -1.64 -13.73
N SER A 56 7.47 -0.80 -14.75
CA SER A 56 8.46 -0.56 -15.80
C SER A 56 9.19 0.77 -15.59
N ALA A 57 10.04 1.15 -16.55
CA ALA A 57 10.75 2.43 -16.53
C ALA A 57 9.82 3.66 -16.61
N ASP A 58 8.57 3.49 -17.02
CA ASP A 58 7.57 4.57 -17.13
C ASP A 58 6.73 4.67 -15.86
N MET A 59 7.43 4.91 -14.74
CA MET A 59 6.81 5.11 -13.44
C MET A 59 5.93 6.37 -13.42
N THR A 60 4.81 6.26 -12.73
CA THR A 60 3.86 7.36 -12.49
C THR A 60 3.42 7.32 -11.03
N SER A 61 2.79 8.39 -10.56
CA SER A 61 2.18 8.40 -9.21
C SER A 61 1.12 7.30 -9.08
N ALA A 62 0.39 6.96 -10.15
CA ALA A 62 -0.56 5.85 -10.14
C ALA A 62 0.13 4.49 -9.90
N HIS A 63 1.30 4.25 -10.50
CA HIS A 63 2.07 3.04 -10.22
C HIS A 63 2.49 2.95 -8.75
N ILE A 64 2.89 4.08 -8.15
CA ILE A 64 3.19 4.13 -6.73
C ILE A 64 1.93 3.84 -5.90
N ALA A 65 0.83 4.56 -6.14
CA ALA A 65 -0.41 4.47 -5.37
C ALA A 65 -1.05 3.07 -5.42
N TYR A 66 -1.02 2.40 -6.58
CA TYR A 66 -1.76 1.16 -6.79
C TYR A 66 -0.91 -0.10 -6.86
N ARG A 67 0.43 0.02 -6.97
CA ARG A 67 1.32 -1.14 -7.03
C ARG A 67 2.36 -1.16 -5.92
N ILE A 68 3.11 -0.09 -5.71
CA ILE A 68 4.19 -0.06 -4.71
C ILE A 68 3.65 0.13 -3.29
N GLY A 69 2.88 1.21 -3.07
CA GLY A 69 2.30 1.56 -1.79
C GLY A 69 1.50 0.42 -1.14
N PRO A 70 0.63 -0.29 -1.88
CA PRO A 70 -0.13 -1.41 -1.32
C PRO A 70 0.73 -2.53 -0.75
N ARG A 71 1.90 -2.81 -1.34
CA ARG A 71 2.84 -3.84 -0.86
C ARG A 71 3.56 -3.43 0.41
N ILE A 72 3.99 -2.17 0.49
CA ILE A 72 4.58 -1.59 1.69
C ILE A 72 3.56 -1.56 2.82
N ASN A 73 2.37 -1.03 2.56
CA ASN A 73 1.32 -0.86 3.57
C ASN A 73 0.77 -2.21 4.04
N ALA A 74 0.75 -3.24 3.19
CA ALA A 74 0.34 -4.58 3.59
C ALA A 74 1.22 -5.14 4.71
N ALA A 75 2.53 -4.88 4.70
CA ALA A 75 3.41 -5.34 5.77
C ALA A 75 3.02 -4.76 7.14
N GLY A 76 2.68 -3.48 7.21
CA GLY A 76 2.20 -2.88 8.46
C GLY A 76 0.86 -3.46 8.93
N ARG A 77 -0.02 -3.84 7.99
CA ARG A 77 -1.34 -4.41 8.31
C ARG A 77 -1.30 -5.87 8.71
N MET A 78 -0.25 -6.58 8.33
CA MET A 78 -0.03 -8.01 8.55
C MET A 78 1.10 -8.25 9.57
N ASP A 79 1.33 -7.29 10.48
CA ASP A 79 2.31 -7.37 11.58
C ASP A 79 3.75 -7.72 11.16
N ALA A 80 4.14 -7.30 9.95
CA ALA A 80 5.41 -7.61 9.32
C ALA A 80 6.16 -6.35 8.85
N ALA A 81 5.90 -5.18 9.47
CA ALA A 81 6.46 -3.89 9.06
C ALA A 81 8.00 -3.89 8.94
N GLY A 82 8.69 -4.65 9.80
CA GLY A 82 10.16 -4.78 9.75
C GLY A 82 10.71 -5.33 8.43
N THR A 83 9.90 -6.04 7.65
CA THR A 83 10.28 -6.55 6.31
C THR A 83 10.56 -5.40 5.34
N VAL A 84 9.86 -4.26 5.47
CA VAL A 84 10.08 -3.08 4.61
C VAL A 84 11.44 -2.46 4.86
N VAL A 85 11.84 -2.34 6.13
CA VAL A 85 13.15 -1.80 6.51
C VAL A 85 14.26 -2.70 5.99
N LYS A 86 14.16 -4.02 6.26
CA LYS A 86 15.11 -5.02 5.75
C LYS A 86 15.24 -5.00 4.24
N LEU A 87 14.14 -4.76 3.51
CA LEU A 87 14.16 -4.66 2.06
C LEU A 87 15.01 -3.48 1.60
N PHE A 88 14.79 -2.28 2.16
CA PHE A 88 15.53 -1.08 1.76
C PHE A 88 16.99 -1.07 2.21
N GLU A 89 17.33 -1.86 3.23
CA GLU A 89 18.69 -2.07 3.74
C GLU A 89 19.40 -3.28 3.10
N ALA A 90 18.75 -4.03 2.21
CA ALA A 90 19.34 -5.22 1.60
C ALA A 90 20.60 -4.89 0.79
N GLU A 91 21.66 -5.66 1.02
CA GLU A 91 22.98 -5.45 0.40
C GLU A 91 23.16 -6.21 -0.92
N ASP A 92 22.33 -7.23 -1.16
CA ASP A 92 22.37 -8.06 -2.36
C ASP A 92 20.98 -8.26 -3.00
N TYR A 93 20.98 -8.48 -4.32
CA TYR A 93 19.76 -8.60 -5.10
C TYR A 93 18.92 -9.85 -4.75
N PRO A 94 19.50 -11.05 -4.57
CA PRO A 94 18.74 -12.21 -4.11
C PRO A 94 17.97 -11.98 -2.80
N THR A 95 18.62 -11.40 -1.79
CA THR A 95 17.96 -11.07 -0.52
C THR A 95 16.84 -10.04 -0.72
N ALA A 96 17.10 -8.97 -1.47
CA ALA A 96 16.10 -7.96 -1.80
C ALA A 96 14.88 -8.56 -2.54
N ARG A 97 15.12 -9.46 -3.49
CA ARG A 97 14.09 -10.14 -4.27
C ARG A 97 13.18 -11.00 -3.38
N ASN A 98 13.76 -11.80 -2.49
CA ASN A 98 13.01 -12.61 -1.53
C ASN A 98 12.14 -11.75 -0.61
N LEU A 99 12.68 -10.63 -0.11
CA LEU A 99 11.93 -9.68 0.73
C LEU A 99 10.79 -9.01 -0.05
N ALA A 100 11.03 -8.61 -1.30
CA ALA A 100 9.99 -8.04 -2.17
C ALA A 100 8.86 -9.03 -2.47
N GLU A 101 9.18 -10.30 -2.72
CA GLU A 101 8.20 -11.37 -2.88
C GLU A 101 7.41 -11.66 -1.60
N THR A 102 8.07 -11.54 -0.44
CA THR A 102 7.39 -11.60 0.86
C THR A 102 6.36 -10.47 0.99
N LEU A 103 6.72 -9.23 0.66
CA LEU A 103 5.77 -8.10 0.67
C LEU A 103 4.61 -8.30 -0.32
N ASP A 104 4.87 -8.87 -1.49
CA ASP A 104 3.83 -9.21 -2.46
C ASP A 104 2.86 -10.29 -1.94
N SER A 105 3.39 -11.32 -1.28
CA SER A 105 2.58 -12.35 -0.61
C SER A 105 1.69 -11.74 0.47
N LEU A 106 2.25 -10.90 1.35
CA LEU A 106 1.50 -10.19 2.40
C LEU A 106 0.41 -9.30 1.80
N ASN A 107 0.69 -8.65 0.68
CA ASN A 107 -0.30 -7.86 -0.04
C ASN A 107 -1.47 -8.70 -0.57
N ARG A 108 -1.19 -9.86 -1.16
CA ARG A 108 -2.23 -10.80 -1.63
C ARG A 108 -3.05 -11.35 -0.47
N GLN A 109 -2.39 -11.77 0.62
CA GLN A 109 -3.08 -12.24 1.82
C GLN A 109 -4.00 -11.15 2.40
N ARG A 110 -3.48 -9.93 2.55
CA ARG A 110 -4.27 -8.77 3.00
C ARG A 110 -5.49 -8.52 2.11
N GLN A 111 -5.34 -8.59 0.79
CA GLN A 111 -6.44 -8.43 -0.15
C GLN A 111 -7.50 -9.53 -0.02
N ALA A 112 -7.08 -10.79 0.19
CA ALA A 112 -7.99 -11.91 0.40
C ALA A 112 -8.80 -11.75 1.69
N VAL A 113 -8.14 -11.44 2.81
CA VAL A 113 -8.79 -11.17 4.10
C VAL A 113 -9.72 -9.97 4.00
N GLN A 114 -9.31 -8.90 3.31
CA GLN A 114 -10.16 -7.73 3.07
C GLN A 114 -11.44 -8.11 2.32
N GLN A 115 -11.32 -8.95 1.30
CA GLN A 115 -12.46 -9.40 0.51
C GLN A 115 -13.43 -10.24 1.35
N GLU A 116 -12.91 -11.20 2.11
CA GLU A 116 -13.70 -12.05 3.00
C GLU A 116 -14.50 -11.23 4.03
N ILE A 117 -13.85 -10.28 4.71
CA ILE A 117 -14.52 -9.39 5.68
C ILE A 117 -15.57 -8.54 4.98
N THR A 118 -15.25 -7.97 3.81
CA THR A 118 -16.19 -7.13 3.04
C THR A 118 -17.43 -7.93 2.64
N ASP A 119 -17.27 -9.16 2.17
CA ASP A 119 -18.38 -10.01 1.73
C ASP A 119 -19.24 -10.49 2.89
N SER A 120 -18.64 -10.75 4.06
CA SER A 120 -19.40 -11.01 5.30
C SER A 120 -20.20 -9.79 5.72
N ALA A 121 -19.54 -8.63 5.80
CA ALA A 121 -20.14 -7.36 6.20
C ALA A 121 -21.30 -6.94 5.28
N LEU A 122 -21.15 -7.11 3.97
CA LEU A 122 -22.20 -6.77 3.00
C LEU A 122 -23.43 -7.68 3.15
N ARG A 123 -23.26 -8.97 3.48
CA ARG A 123 -24.39 -9.90 3.72
C ARG A 123 -25.22 -9.48 4.92
N GLU A 124 -24.59 -9.01 5.99
CA GLU A 124 -25.29 -8.50 7.18
C GLU A 124 -25.93 -7.13 6.94
N ALA A 125 -25.32 -6.29 6.10
CA ALA A 125 -25.80 -4.94 5.84
C ALA A 125 -27.09 -4.87 4.99
N VAL A 126 -27.48 -5.96 4.31
CA VAL A 126 -28.69 -6.00 3.43
C VAL A 126 -29.97 -5.62 4.19
N ASP A 127 -30.08 -5.97 5.48
CA ASP A 127 -31.25 -5.66 6.31
C ASP A 127 -31.24 -4.22 6.89
N SER A 128 -30.23 -3.40 6.56
CA SER A 128 -30.01 -2.07 7.14
C SER A 128 -30.46 -0.91 6.24
N SER A 129 -31.42 -1.15 5.34
CA SER A 129 -31.83 -0.23 4.26
C SER A 129 -32.25 1.17 4.73
N ASN A 130 -32.74 1.31 5.97
CA ASN A 130 -33.32 2.55 6.50
C ASN A 130 -32.41 3.35 7.45
N ARG A 131 -31.09 3.08 7.47
CA ARG A 131 -30.12 3.78 8.34
C ARG A 131 -29.28 4.80 7.54
N HIS A 132 -28.71 5.81 8.20
CA HIS A 132 -27.81 6.77 7.53
C HIS A 132 -26.37 6.26 7.41
N PHE A 133 -25.98 5.31 8.26
CA PHE A 133 -24.67 4.65 8.28
C PHE A 133 -24.84 3.15 8.49
N VAL A 134 -23.76 2.40 8.32
CA VAL A 134 -23.73 0.94 8.48
C VAL A 134 -22.73 0.60 9.58
N VAL A 135 -23.11 -0.31 10.47
CA VAL A 135 -22.21 -0.86 11.49
C VAL A 135 -22.09 -2.34 11.17
N VAL A 136 -20.87 -2.81 11.01
CA VAL A 136 -20.55 -4.22 10.72
C VAL A 136 -19.59 -4.71 11.79
N SER A 137 -19.72 -5.97 12.18
CA SER A 137 -18.85 -6.56 13.18
C SER A 137 -18.80 -8.05 12.95
N GLY A 138 -17.64 -8.67 13.09
CA GLY A 138 -17.51 -10.12 13.04
C GLY A 138 -16.44 -10.62 13.98
N GLU A 139 -16.67 -11.82 14.50
CA GLU A 139 -15.68 -12.50 15.32
C GLU A 139 -14.46 -12.88 14.46
N ALA A 140 -13.28 -12.83 15.07
CA ALA A 140 -12.00 -13.19 14.44
C ALA A 140 -11.59 -12.36 13.20
N TRP A 141 -12.23 -11.22 12.90
CA TRP A 141 -11.79 -10.34 11.83
C TRP A 141 -10.41 -9.74 12.10
N HIS A 142 -9.54 -9.76 11.08
CA HIS A 142 -8.18 -9.27 11.22
C HIS A 142 -8.15 -7.75 11.41
N ARG A 143 -7.72 -7.30 12.61
CA ARG A 143 -7.72 -5.90 13.02
C ARG A 143 -7.04 -4.96 12.03
N GLY A 144 -5.87 -5.34 11.49
CA GLY A 144 -5.14 -4.54 10.51
C GLY A 144 -5.87 -4.28 9.17
N VAL A 145 -6.96 -5.00 8.91
CA VAL A 145 -7.70 -4.98 7.64
C VAL A 145 -9.11 -4.37 7.79
N LEU A 146 -9.66 -4.27 9.01
CA LEU A 146 -11.01 -3.78 9.28
C LEU A 146 -11.31 -2.44 8.59
N GLY A 147 -10.45 -1.44 8.74
CA GLY A 147 -10.66 -0.12 8.12
C GLY A 147 -10.71 -0.16 6.59
N LEU A 148 -9.96 -1.07 5.95
CA LEU A 148 -10.00 -1.24 4.50
C LEU A 148 -11.29 -1.93 4.04
N ALA A 149 -11.81 -2.85 4.83
CA ALA A 149 -13.10 -3.49 4.57
C ALA A 149 -14.25 -2.49 4.78
N ALA A 150 -14.22 -1.72 5.87
CA ALA A 150 -15.19 -0.66 6.15
C ALA A 150 -15.26 0.36 5.01
N SER A 151 -14.11 0.84 4.51
CA SER A 151 -14.08 1.75 3.36
C SER A 151 -14.73 1.12 2.11
N ARG A 152 -14.48 -0.17 1.82
CA ARG A 152 -15.13 -0.86 0.68
C ARG A 152 -16.64 -1.04 0.87
N VAL A 153 -17.08 -1.34 2.09
CA VAL A 153 -18.51 -1.42 2.43
C VAL A 153 -19.16 -0.06 2.23
N ALA A 154 -18.50 1.01 2.67
CA ALA A 154 -18.99 2.37 2.52
C ALA A 154 -19.15 2.76 1.05
N ASP A 155 -18.16 2.44 0.22
CA ASP A 155 -18.20 2.69 -1.23
C ASP A 155 -19.32 1.89 -1.91
N ARG A 156 -19.49 0.61 -1.55
CA ARG A 156 -20.50 -0.29 -2.14
C ARG A 156 -21.93 0.12 -1.80
N LEU A 157 -22.15 0.64 -0.60
CA LEU A 157 -23.47 1.03 -0.08
C LEU A 157 -23.72 2.54 -0.22
N ASN A 158 -22.73 3.30 -0.69
CA ASN A 158 -22.73 4.76 -0.79
C ASN A 158 -23.13 5.45 0.54
N ARG A 159 -22.64 4.91 1.66
CA ARG A 159 -23.02 5.32 3.03
C ARG A 159 -21.82 5.12 3.97
N PRO A 160 -21.62 5.96 4.99
CA PRO A 160 -20.56 5.72 5.98
C PRO A 160 -20.68 4.33 6.61
N ALA A 161 -19.54 3.64 6.79
CA ALA A 161 -19.48 2.33 7.44
C ALA A 161 -18.48 2.34 8.61
N ILE A 162 -18.85 1.67 9.69
CA ILE A 162 -18.06 1.50 10.91
C ILE A 162 -17.86 0.00 11.10
N ALA A 163 -16.61 -0.43 11.33
CA ALA A 163 -16.21 -1.82 11.57
C ALA A 163 -15.37 -1.95 12.83
#